data_AF-A0A1J8QE34-F1
#
_entry.id   AF-A0A1J8QE34-F1
#
_cell.length_a   1.000
_cell.length_b   1.000
_cell.length_c   1.000
_cell.angle_alpha   90.00
_cell.angle_beta   90.00
_cell.angle_gamma   90.00
#
_symmetry.space_group_name_H-M   'P 1'
#
loop_
_entity.id
_entity.type
_entity.pdbx_description
1 polymer ?
#
loop_
_entity_poly.entity_id
_entity_poly.type
_entity_poly.pdbx_seq_one_letter_code
_entity_poly.pdbx_strand_id
1 'polypeptide(L)' 'MNAKFVSNHLLFLPSYLVSLFVDTNLAAIHAKRVTIQPEDLALARRLRGEQS' A
#
# COMPACT_ATOMS: atom_id res chain seq x y z
N MET A 1 -14.39 -17.73 28.70
CA MET A 1 -12.93 -17.61 28.52
C MET A 1 -12.63 -18.04 27.09
N ASN A 2 -12.09 -17.26 26.16
CA ASN A 2 -11.51 -15.92 26.14
C ASN A 2 -11.75 -15.37 24.73
N ALA A 3 -12.33 -14.18 24.64
CA ALA A 3 -12.72 -13.55 23.38
C ALA A 3 -11.48 -13.21 22.54
N LYS A 4 -11.24 -13.97 21.46
CA LYS A 4 -10.27 -13.65 20.40
C LYS A 4 -10.76 -12.50 19.50
N PHE A 5 -11.20 -11.38 20.07
CA PHE A 5 -11.86 -10.30 19.31
C PHE A 5 -11.18 -8.93 19.39
N VAL A 6 -10.03 -8.80 20.06
CA VAL A 6 -9.35 -7.50 20.26
C VAL A 6 -8.08 -7.32 19.40
N SER A 7 -7.73 -8.28 18.51
CA SER A 7 -6.45 -8.23 17.78
C SER A 7 -6.52 -7.76 16.32
N ASN A 8 -7.69 -7.55 15.71
CA ASN A 8 -7.78 -7.34 14.25
C ASN A 8 -7.80 -5.89 13.76
N HIS A 9 -8.08 -4.90 14.62
CA HIS A 9 -8.28 -3.52 14.15
C HIS A 9 -6.97 -2.72 14.01
N LEU A 10 -5.93 -3.08 14.77
CA LEU A 10 -4.59 -2.44 14.72
C LEU A 10 -3.70 -2.99 13.59
N LEU A 11 -4.02 -4.15 13.03
CA LEU A 11 -3.27 -4.76 11.92
C LEU A 11 -3.67 -4.23 10.55
N PHE A 12 -4.82 -3.55 10.44
CA PHE A 12 -5.34 -3.07 9.15
C PHE A 12 -4.59 -1.85 8.60
N LEU A 13 -4.16 -0.95 9.48
CA LEU A 13 -3.39 0.24 9.09
C LEU A 13 -1.99 -0.10 8.54
N PRO A 14 -1.17 -0.95 9.20
CA PRO A 14 0.12 -1.35 8.64
C PRO A 14 -0.03 -2.19 7.37
N SER A 15 -1.08 -3.02 7.26
CA SER A 15 -1.31 -3.81 6.04
C SER A 15 -1.67 -2.94 4.83
N TYR A 16 -2.45 -1.88 5.03
CA TYR A 16 -2.76 -0.91 3.98
C TYR A 16 -1.51 -0.20 3.45
N LEU A 17 -0.68 0.36 4.35
CA LEU A 17 0.54 1.05 3.94
C LEU A 17 1.54 0.11 3.25
N VAL A 18 1.75 -1.09 3.80
CA VAL A 18 2.64 -2.08 3.18
C VAL A 18 2.14 -2.45 1.79
N SER A 19 0.84 -2.69 1.62
CA SER A 19 0.24 -3.04 0.34
C SER A 19 0.38 -1.90 -0.69
N LEU A 20 0.21 -0.65 -0.26
CA LEU A 20 0.40 0.52 -1.11
C LEU A 20 1.87 0.71 -1.55
N PHE A 21 2.82 0.52 -0.64
CA PHE A 21 4.24 0.64 -0.96
C PHE A 21 4.74 -0.49 -1.86
N VAL A 22 4.16 -1.70 -1.78
CA VAL A 22 4.46 -2.79 -2.73
C VAL A 22 4.07 -2.39 -4.16
N ASP A 23 2.87 -1.84 -4.35
CA ASP A 23 2.42 -1.40 -5.68
C ASP A 23 3.25 -0.22 -6.21
N THR A 24 3.62 0.69 -5.31
CA THR A 24 4.46 1.84 -5.66
C THR A 24 5.88 1.40 -6.07
N ASN A 25 6.44 0.40 -5.38
CA ASN A 25 7.73 -0.18 -5.74
C ASN A 25 7.69 -0.89 -7.11
N LEU A 26 6.59 -1.59 -7.42
CA LEU A 26 6.39 -2.19 -8.75
C LEU A 26 6.34 -1.12 -9.85
N ALA A 27 5.68 0.01 -9.60
CA ALA A 27 5.65 1.14 -10.53
C ALA A 27 7.04 1.76 -10.75
N ALA A 28 7.84 1.91 -9.68
CA ALA A 28 9.22 2.40 -9.78
C ALA A 28 10.11 1.44 -10.60
N ILE A 29 10.02 0.13 -10.34
CA ILE A 29 10.75 -0.91 -11.08
C ILE A 29 10.34 -0.93 -12.55
N HIS A 30 9.05 -0.77 -12.85
CA HIS A 30 8.55 -0.67 -14.22
C HIS A 30 9.19 0.50 -14.98
N ALA A 31 9.42 1.62 -14.30
CA ALA A 31 10.13 2.78 -14.84
C ALA A 31 11.67 2.65 -14.80
N LYS A 32 12.21 1.47 -14.48
CA LYS A 32 13.66 1.20 -14.31
C LYS A 32 14.32 2.05 -13.22
N ARG A 33 13.55 2.46 -12.21
CA ARG A 33 14.02 3.22 -11.05
C ARG A 33 13.94 2.35 -9.80
N VAL A 34 14.88 2.55 -8.87
CA VAL A 34 14.87 1.88 -7.54
C VAL A 34 14.36 2.86 -6.47
N THR A 35 14.45 4.15 -6.73
CA THR A 35 13.96 5.21 -5.84
C THR A 35 12.47 5.45 -6.09
N ILE A 36 11.68 5.36 -5.03
CA ILE A 36 10.24 5.62 -5.06
C ILE A 36 9.99 7.13 -5.21
N GLN A 37 9.19 7.53 -6.20
CA GLN A 37 8.82 8.92 -6.45
C GLN A 37 7.32 9.18 -6.21
N PRO A 38 6.90 10.43 -5.92
CA PRO A 38 5.49 10.77 -5.75
C PRO A 38 4.64 10.48 -6.99
N GLU A 39 5.25 10.46 -8.18
CA GLU A 39 4.63 10.03 -9.44
C GLU A 39 4.23 8.55 -9.43
N ASP A 40 5.09 7.69 -8.88
CA ASP A 40 4.82 6.24 -8.75
C ASP A 40 3.67 6.00 -7.75
N LEU A 41 3.60 6.82 -6.70
CA LEU A 41 2.53 6.74 -5.69
C LEU A 41 1.20 7.22 -6.26
N ALA A 42 1.21 8.31 -7.04
CA ALA A 42 0.04 8.79 -7.75
C ALA A 42 -0.48 7.72 -8.74
N LEU A 43 0.44 7.03 -9.44
CA LEU A 43 0.10 5.94 -10.35
C LEU A 43 -0.47 4.74 -9.60
N ALA A 44 0.16 4.30 -8.51
CA ALA A 44 -0.31 3.17 -7.70
C ALA A 44 -1.72 3.43 -7.13
N ARG A 45 -1.98 4.65 -6.64
CA ARG A 45 -3.32 5.07 -6.17
C ARG A 45 -4.35 5.12 -7.29
N ARG A 46 -3.95 5.57 -8.48
CA ARG A 46 -4.83 5.58 -9.67
C ARG A 46 -5.19 4.17 -10.12
N LEU A 47 -4.24 3.24 -10.11
CA LEU A 47 -4.46 1.83 -10.45
C LEU A 47 -5.35 1.11 -9.43
N ARG A 48 -5.26 1.47 -8.14
CA ARG A 48 -6.15 0.96 -7.09
C ARG A 48 -7.58 1.51 -7.15
N GLY A 49 -7.84 2.58 -7.89
CA GLY A 49 -9.16 3.23 -7.91
C GLY A 49 -9.50 3.98 -6.62
N GLU A 50 -8.50 4.31 -5.78
CA GLU A 50 -8.68 5.08 -4.53
C GLU A 50 -8.82 6.59 -4.78
N GLN A 51 -8.93 7.01 -6.04
CA GLN A 51 -9.33 8.36 -6.44
C GLN A 51 -10.78 8.33 -6.93
N SER A 52 -11.72 8.30 -5.98
CA SER A 52 -13.10 8.75 -6.18
C SER A 52 -13.37 9.93 -5.25
#